data_AF-A0A7Y3AF20-F1
#
_entry.id   AF-A0A7Y3AF20-F1
#
_cell.length_a   1.000
_cell.length_b   1.000
_cell.length_c   1.000
_cell.angle_alpha   90.00
_cell.angle_beta   90.00
_cell.angle_gamma   90.00
#
_symmetry.space_group_name_H-M   'P 1'
#
loop_
_entity.id
_entity.type
_entity.pdbx_description
1 polymer ?
#
loop_
_entity_poly.entity_id
_entity_poly.type
_entity_poly.pdbx_seq_one_letter_code
_entity_poly.pdbx_strand_id
1 'polypeptide(L)'
;MAAFVVVVAGMKAASTLIVPFLLAVFLAVICLPLLVWLKNKGVPQLLGLVVIVAMLIGVWTLVIILLGTTLADFTRNVPVYQQKLGEVIGEAYSYLQDHGIVVDRSMMENIFDPARLMRILASTLNSLGGMLTSAFVIFLMFAFLLMEAAGIPQKITLIRESRPGALDSYNAIITGINKYLAIKSVTSFFTGALIFVFLKFQGVDFPILWGMIAFLLNFIPNIGSLLAAVPPVLLALIQFGFGQALVTAGAFLAVNMV
;
A
#
# COMPACT_ATOMS: atom_id res chain seq x y z
N MET A 1 -34.74 24.46 -3.08
CA MET A 1 -33.98 24.45 -1.81
C MET A 1 -34.01 23.06 -1.15
N ALA A 2 -35.19 22.51 -0.82
CA ALA A 2 -35.29 21.17 -0.18
C ALA A 2 -34.65 20.03 -1.00
N ALA A 3 -34.91 19.94 -2.31
CA ALA A 3 -34.30 18.92 -3.16
C ALA A 3 -32.76 19.01 -3.19
N PHE A 4 -32.19 20.22 -3.19
CA PHE A 4 -30.74 20.42 -3.12
C PHE A 4 -30.17 19.94 -1.78
N VAL A 5 -30.82 20.29 -0.66
CA VAL A 5 -30.41 19.82 0.68
C VAL A 5 -30.50 18.31 0.79
N VAL A 6 -31.57 17.68 0.27
CA VAL A 6 -31.74 16.22 0.27
C VAL A 6 -30.67 15.54 -0.59
N VAL A 7 -30.34 16.09 -1.76
CA VAL A 7 -29.27 15.55 -2.61
C VAL A 7 -27.91 15.70 -1.92
N VAL A 8 -27.57 16.86 -1.37
CA VAL A 8 -26.29 17.09 -0.68
C VAL A 8 -26.17 16.25 0.59
N ALA A 9 -27.24 16.15 1.39
CA ALA A 9 -27.29 15.30 2.57
C ALA A 9 -27.19 13.81 2.19
N GLY A 10 -27.88 13.40 1.12
CA GLY A 10 -27.79 12.05 0.56
C GLY A 10 -26.38 11.72 0.07
N MET A 11 -25.73 12.62 -0.69
CA MET A 11 -24.34 12.45 -1.12
C MET A 11 -23.37 12.43 0.06
N LYS A 12 -23.56 13.28 1.09
CA LYS A 12 -22.73 13.29 2.29
C LYS A 12 -22.88 11.98 3.08
N ALA A 13 -24.11 11.49 3.26
CA ALA A 13 -24.37 10.21 3.92
C ALA A 13 -23.81 9.04 3.11
N ALA A 14 -23.90 9.10 1.78
CA ALA A 14 -23.36 8.08 0.88
C ALA A 14 -21.85 8.22 0.61
N SER A 15 -21.18 9.29 1.06
CA SER A 15 -19.77 9.56 0.74
C SER A 15 -18.84 8.41 1.14
N THR A 16 -19.13 7.74 2.26
CA THR A 16 -18.45 6.54 2.76
C THR A 16 -18.49 5.37 1.76
N LEU A 17 -19.52 5.30 0.90
CA LEU A 17 -19.66 4.28 -0.15
C LEU A 17 -19.26 4.81 -1.53
N ILE A 18 -19.52 6.10 -1.81
CA ILE A 18 -19.23 6.73 -3.10
C ILE A 18 -17.74 6.67 -3.41
N VAL A 19 -16.86 6.99 -2.45
CA VAL A 19 -15.41 6.98 -2.69
C VAL A 19 -14.90 5.57 -3.04
N PRO A 20 -15.18 4.52 -2.22
CA PRO A 20 -14.84 3.16 -2.58
C PRO A 20 -15.45 2.67 -3.89
N PHE A 21 -16.70 3.04 -4.17
CA PHE A 21 -17.39 2.68 -5.41
C PHE A 21 -16.73 3.30 -6.65
N LEU A 22 -16.40 4.59 -6.60
CA LEU A 22 -15.71 5.27 -7.70
C LEU A 22 -14.32 4.66 -7.96
N LEU A 23 -13.58 4.31 -6.90
CA LEU A 23 -12.31 3.59 -7.04
C LEU A 23 -12.50 2.21 -7.66
N ALA A 24 -13.54 1.48 -7.27
CA ALA A 24 -13.88 0.19 -7.83
C ALA A 24 -14.25 0.28 -9.33
N VAL A 25 -15.02 1.29 -9.73
CA VAL A 25 -15.31 1.58 -11.14
C VAL A 25 -14.04 1.91 -11.91
N PHE A 26 -13.16 2.74 -11.34
CA PHE A 26 -11.88 3.08 -11.95
C PHE A 26 -11.01 1.84 -12.19
N LEU A 27 -10.88 0.97 -11.18
CA LEU A 27 -10.17 -0.31 -11.29
C LEU A 27 -10.84 -1.24 -12.33
N ALA A 28 -12.17 -1.30 -12.37
CA ALA A 28 -12.92 -2.06 -13.37
C ALA A 28 -12.54 -1.62 -14.79
N VAL A 29 -12.58 -0.31 -15.06
CA VAL A 29 -12.23 0.26 -16.36
C VAL A 29 -10.78 -0.05 -16.76
N ILE A 30 -9.85 0.00 -15.80
CA ILE A 30 -8.44 -0.36 -16.03
C ILE A 30 -8.31 -1.84 -16.40
N CYS A 31 -9.03 -2.73 -15.72
CA CYS A 31 -8.96 -4.17 -15.95
C CYS A 31 -9.77 -4.66 -17.17
N LEU A 32 -10.60 -3.82 -17.79
CA LEU A 32 -11.39 -4.20 -18.97
C LEU A 32 -10.55 -4.76 -20.13
N PRO A 33 -9.43 -4.15 -20.55
CA PRO A 33 -8.60 -4.68 -21.65
C PRO A 33 -8.02 -6.05 -21.34
N LEU A 34 -7.68 -6.30 -20.07
CA LEU A 34 -7.17 -7.61 -19.62
C LEU A 34 -8.25 -8.69 -19.77
N LEU A 35 -9.50 -8.37 -19.42
CA LEU A 35 -10.64 -9.27 -19.56
C LEU A 35 -10.94 -9.55 -21.05
N VAL A 36 -10.89 -8.52 -21.90
CA VAL A 36 -11.05 -8.66 -23.36
C VAL A 36 -9.94 -9.53 -23.96
N TRP A 37 -8.69 -9.35 -23.52
CA TRP A 37 -7.57 -10.18 -23.96
C TRP A 37 -7.76 -11.66 -23.58
N LEU A 38 -8.25 -11.94 -22.36
CA LEU A 38 -8.57 -13.31 -21.91
C LEU A 38 -9.67 -13.95 -22.78
N LYS A 39 -10.72 -13.18 -23.09
CA LYS A 39 -11.81 -13.62 -23.97
C LYS A 39 -11.33 -13.93 -25.38
N ASN A 40 -10.45 -13.09 -25.93
CA ASN A 40 -9.85 -13.30 -27.26
C ASN A 40 -8.97 -14.55 -27.32
N LYS A 41 -8.48 -15.03 -26.17
CA LYS A 41 -7.76 -16.32 -26.05
C LYS A 41 -8.67 -17.56 -26.02
N GLY A 42 -9.98 -17.39 -26.19
CA GLY A 42 -10.96 -18.49 -26.27
C GLY A 42 -11.51 -18.95 -24.92
N VAL A 43 -11.22 -18.24 -23.82
CA VAL A 43 -11.79 -18.57 -22.51
C VAL A 43 -13.26 -18.13 -22.49
N PRO A 44 -14.22 -19.03 -22.20
CA PRO A 44 -15.63 -18.63 -22.11
C PRO A 44 -15.80 -17.63 -20.97
N GLN A 45 -16.65 -16.63 -21.19
CA GLN A 45 -16.76 -15.43 -20.37
C GLN A 45 -16.93 -15.72 -18.87
N LEU A 46 -17.72 -16.73 -18.52
CA LEU A 46 -17.92 -17.18 -17.14
C LEU A 46 -16.64 -17.76 -16.51
N LEU A 47 -15.90 -18.62 -17.24
CA LEU A 47 -14.65 -19.18 -16.72
C LEU A 47 -13.57 -18.10 -16.58
N GLY A 48 -13.45 -17.19 -17.56
CA GLY A 48 -12.48 -16.10 -17.48
C GLY A 48 -12.73 -15.19 -16.28
N LEU A 49 -13.99 -14.88 -16.02
CA LEU A 49 -14.42 -14.09 -14.87
C LEU A 49 -14.14 -14.80 -13.53
N VAL A 50 -14.54 -16.07 -13.41
CA VAL A 50 -14.29 -16.87 -12.21
C VAL A 50 -12.80 -16.99 -11.91
N VAL A 51 -11.96 -17.22 -12.94
CA VAL A 51 -10.50 -17.30 -12.79
C VAL A 51 -9.91 -15.97 -12.31
N ILE A 52 -10.33 -14.84 -12.90
CA ILE A 52 -9.85 -13.51 -12.50
C ILE A 52 -10.25 -13.21 -11.05
N VAL A 53 -11.52 -13.42 -10.69
CA VAL A 53 -12.02 -13.17 -9.33
C VAL A 53 -11.32 -14.10 -8.32
N ALA A 54 -11.16 -15.39 -8.64
CA ALA A 54 -10.47 -16.35 -7.78
C ALA A 54 -8.98 -16.00 -7.60
N MET A 55 -8.28 -15.61 -8.67
CA MET A 55 -6.89 -15.14 -8.58
C MET A 55 -6.80 -13.94 -7.63
N LEU A 56 -7.67 -12.95 -7.80
CA LEU A 56 -7.63 -11.73 -6.99
C LEU A 56 -7.98 -12.00 -5.52
N ILE A 57 -8.97 -12.85 -5.24
CA ILE A 57 -9.27 -13.31 -3.87
C ILE A 57 -8.04 -14.01 -3.29
N GLY A 58 -7.39 -14.90 -4.04
CA GLY A 58 -6.19 -15.59 -3.60
C GLY A 58 -5.05 -14.64 -3.24
N VAL A 59 -4.80 -13.61 -4.06
CA VAL A 59 -3.81 -12.57 -3.77
C VAL A 59 -4.19 -11.79 -2.51
N TRP A 60 -5.45 -11.40 -2.37
CA TRP A 60 -5.95 -10.71 -1.17
C TRP A 60 -5.79 -11.53 0.10
N THR A 61 -6.19 -12.80 0.08
CA THR A 61 -6.04 -13.71 1.22
C THR A 61 -4.58 -13.89 1.59
N LEU A 62 -3.69 -14.04 0.60
CA LEU A 62 -2.25 -14.12 0.83
C LEU A 62 -1.73 -12.88 1.55
N VAL A 63 -2.08 -11.68 1.06
CA VAL A 63 -1.67 -10.40 1.66
C VAL A 63 -2.18 -10.28 3.11
N ILE A 64 -3.43 -10.65 3.37
CA ILE A 64 -4.03 -10.61 4.72
C ILE A 64 -3.32 -11.57 5.67
N ILE A 65 -3.01 -12.80 5.24
CA ILE A 65 -2.30 -13.77 6.07
C ILE A 65 -0.89 -13.28 6.37
N LEU A 66 -0.16 -12.83 5.35
CA LEU A 66 1.20 -12.30 5.52
C LEU A 66 1.20 -11.10 6.46
N LEU A 67 0.39 -10.07 6.20
CA LEU A 67 0.37 -8.86 7.04
C LEU A 67 -0.21 -9.13 8.42
N GLY A 68 -1.28 -9.93 8.54
CA GLY A 68 -1.92 -10.25 9.81
C GLY A 68 -0.98 -10.96 10.79
N THR A 69 -0.21 -11.93 10.31
CA THR A 69 0.81 -12.62 11.12
C THR A 69 1.91 -11.65 11.55
N THR A 70 2.37 -10.79 10.63
CA THR A 70 3.45 -9.85 10.90
C THR A 70 3.05 -8.75 11.88
N LEU A 71 1.81 -8.25 11.79
CA LEU A 71 1.24 -7.29 12.74
C LEU A 71 1.10 -7.90 14.15
N ALA A 72 0.67 -9.17 14.23
CA ALA A 72 0.55 -9.88 15.49
C ALA A 72 1.92 -10.06 16.16
N ASP A 73 2.93 -10.46 15.39
CA ASP A 73 4.30 -10.63 15.89
C ASP A 73 4.94 -9.30 16.30
N PHE A 74 4.73 -8.23 15.51
CA PHE A 74 5.17 -6.89 15.89
C PHE A 74 4.56 -6.47 17.23
N THR A 75 3.25 -6.65 17.40
CA THR A 75 2.53 -6.27 18.63
C THR A 75 3.04 -7.03 19.85
N ARG A 76 3.37 -8.33 19.69
CA ARG A 76 3.96 -9.14 20.76
C ARG A 76 5.37 -8.68 21.14
N ASN A 77 6.14 -8.22 20.16
CA ASN A 77 7.52 -7.77 20.37
C ASN A 77 7.64 -6.31 20.81
N VAL A 78 6.53 -5.55 20.88
CA VAL A 78 6.55 -4.14 21.31
C VAL A 78 7.34 -3.92 22.61
N PRO A 79 7.14 -4.68 23.70
CA PRO A 79 7.90 -4.48 24.94
C PRO A 79 9.40 -4.66 24.76
N VAL A 80 9.82 -5.62 23.92
CA VAL A 80 11.24 -5.88 23.61
C VAL A 80 11.85 -4.71 22.85
N TYR A 81 11.15 -4.18 21.85
CA TYR A 81 11.60 -3.01 21.10
C TYR A 81 11.64 -1.75 21.96
N GLN A 82 10.71 -1.58 22.92
CA GLN A 82 10.75 -0.48 23.88
C GLN A 82 12.00 -0.54 24.75
N GLN A 83 12.36 -1.73 25.26
CA GLN A 83 13.56 -1.91 26.07
C GLN A 83 14.83 -1.61 25.26
N LYS A 84 14.97 -2.19 24.07
CA LYS A 84 16.12 -1.95 23.19
C LYS A 84 16.28 -0.47 22.81
N LEU A 85 15.17 0.22 22.56
CA LEU A 85 15.21 1.64 22.28
C LEU A 85 15.70 2.45 23.49
N GLY A 86 15.32 2.06 24.71
CA GLY A 86 15.86 2.62 25.94
C GLY A 86 17.37 2.43 26.08
N GLU A 87 17.88 1.24 25.71
CA GLU A 87 19.32 0.95 25.67
C GLU A 87 20.05 1.84 24.66
N VAL A 88 19.54 1.94 23.41
CA VAL A 88 20.12 2.80 22.37
C VAL A 88 20.15 4.28 22.80
N ILE A 89 19.11 4.76 23.47
CA ILE A 89 19.06 6.14 23.99
C ILE A 89 20.08 6.32 25.13
N GLY A 90 20.22 5.33 26.01
CA GLY A 90 21.21 5.35 27.10
C GLY A 90 22.66 5.31 26.62
N GLU A 91 22.94 4.53 25.56
CA GLU A 91 24.25 4.50 24.90
C GLU A 91 24.55 5.85 24.22
N ALA A 92 23.57 6.41 23.51
CA ALA A 92 23.71 7.74 22.90
C ALA A 92 23.97 8.82 23.95
N TYR A 93 23.31 8.74 25.11
CA TYR A 93 23.54 9.65 26.24
C TYR A 93 24.97 9.57 26.76
N SER A 94 25.45 8.34 27.02
CA SER A 94 26.80 8.10 27.54
C SER A 94 27.85 8.62 26.56
N TYR A 95 27.66 8.37 25.26
CA TYR A 95 28.54 8.88 24.20
C TYR A 95 28.60 10.41 24.14
N LEU A 96 27.45 11.08 24.30
CA LEU A 96 27.39 12.55 24.33
C LEU A 96 28.08 13.14 25.57
N GLN A 97 27.91 12.49 26.73
CA GLN A 97 28.54 12.90 27.98
C GLN A 97 30.07 12.75 27.92
N ASP A 98 30.55 11.65 27.34
CA ASP A 98 31.98 11.40 27.11
C ASP A 98 32.63 12.45 26.19
N HIS A 99 31.85 13.06 25.30
CA HIS A 99 32.29 14.16 24.42
C HIS A 99 32.03 15.55 25.02
N GLY A 100 31.72 15.64 26.30
CA GLY A 100 31.57 16.90 27.04
C GLY A 100 30.24 17.63 26.85
N ILE A 101 29.24 16.98 26.23
CA ILE A 101 27.89 17.55 26.06
C ILE A 101 27.04 17.12 27.25
N VAL A 102 26.84 18.02 28.20
CA VAL A 102 25.97 17.79 29.36
C VAL A 102 24.51 17.94 28.92
N VAL A 103 23.86 16.81 28.63
CA VAL A 103 22.42 16.76 28.37
C VAL A 103 21.70 16.36 29.66
N ASP A 104 20.58 17.01 29.96
CA ASP A 104 19.70 16.58 31.04
C ASP A 104 18.97 15.30 30.63
N ARG A 105 19.22 14.22 31.36
CA ARG A 105 18.60 12.91 31.11
C ARG A 105 17.08 12.98 31.15
N SER A 106 16.52 13.79 32.04
CA SER A 106 15.07 13.95 32.18
C SER A 106 14.44 14.67 30.98
N MET A 107 15.18 15.58 30.33
CA MET A 107 14.76 16.24 29.10
C MET A 107 14.83 15.28 27.90
N MET A 108 15.88 14.45 27.83
CA MET A 108 16.04 13.44 26.77
C MET A 108 14.97 12.35 26.85
N GLU A 109 14.69 11.81 28.04
CA GLU A 109 13.64 10.79 28.25
C GLU A 109 12.23 11.33 27.94
N ASN A 110 11.98 12.62 28.15
CA ASN A 110 10.71 13.27 27.80
C ASN A 110 10.54 13.51 26.28
N ILE A 111 11.63 13.80 25.56
CA ILE A 111 11.61 14.04 24.11
C ILE A 111 11.63 12.72 23.34
N PHE A 112 12.48 11.78 23.75
CA PHE A 112 12.67 10.47 23.13
C PHE A 112 12.08 9.35 23.99
N ASP A 113 10.79 9.46 24.33
CA ASP A 113 10.07 8.43 25.07
C ASP A 113 9.89 7.17 24.20
N PRO A 114 10.50 6.01 24.57
CA PRO A 114 10.38 4.77 23.81
C PRO A 114 8.93 4.33 23.61
N ALA A 115 8.06 4.58 24.58
CA ALA A 115 6.65 4.21 24.50
C ALA A 115 5.92 5.05 23.43
N ARG A 116 6.24 6.34 23.30
CA ARG A 116 5.65 7.21 22.27
C ARG A 116 6.09 6.79 20.87
N LEU A 117 7.37 6.51 20.68
CA LEU A 117 7.90 6.07 19.39
C LEU A 117 7.29 4.73 18.96
N MET A 118 7.18 3.78 19.89
CA MET A 118 6.52 2.50 19.61
C MET A 118 5.03 2.64 19.35
N ARG A 119 4.34 3.58 20.02
CA ARG A 119 2.94 3.89 19.72
C ARG A 119 2.76 4.48 18.33
N ILE A 120 3.68 5.34 17.87
CA ILE A 120 3.66 5.87 16.50
C ILE A 120 3.80 4.72 15.50
N LEU A 121 4.82 3.85 15.66
CA LEU A 121 5.01 2.68 14.80
C LEU A 121 3.78 1.76 14.78
N ALA A 122 3.23 1.44 15.95
CA ALA A 122 2.01 0.63 16.07
C ALA A 122 0.81 1.30 15.38
N SER A 123 0.65 2.62 15.53
CA SER A 123 -0.43 3.36 14.86
C SER A 123 -0.29 3.36 13.34
N THR A 124 0.94 3.47 12.81
CA THR A 124 1.21 3.36 11.37
C THR A 124 0.84 1.97 10.86
N LEU A 125 1.25 0.90 11.57
CA LEU A 125 0.89 -0.48 11.20
C LEU A 125 -0.62 -0.73 11.27
N ASN A 126 -1.30 -0.20 12.28
CA ASN A 126 -2.76 -0.30 12.40
C ASN A 126 -3.47 0.46 11.27
N SER A 127 -2.97 1.65 10.89
CA SER A 127 -3.49 2.39 9.74
C SER A 127 -3.34 1.59 8.44
N LEU A 128 -2.21 0.90 8.24
CA LEU A 128 -2.03 0.01 7.10
C LEU A 128 -3.01 -1.16 7.13
N GLY A 129 -3.25 -1.77 8.28
CA GLY A 129 -4.29 -2.78 8.47
C GLY A 129 -5.68 -2.25 8.09
N GLY A 130 -6.01 -1.03 8.51
CA GLY A 130 -7.25 -0.34 8.13
C GLY A 130 -7.35 -0.07 6.63
N MET A 131 -6.23 0.27 5.97
CA MET A 131 -6.16 0.45 4.52
C MET A 131 -6.42 -0.87 3.78
N LEU A 132 -5.90 -2.01 4.26
CA LEU A 132 -6.20 -3.33 3.69
C LEU A 132 -7.69 -3.66 3.78
N THR A 133 -8.30 -3.43 4.94
CA THR A 133 -9.75 -3.65 5.13
C THR A 133 -10.55 -2.78 4.18
N SER A 134 -10.19 -1.50 4.04
CA SER A 134 -10.86 -0.56 3.12
C SER A 134 -10.68 -1.00 1.66
N ALA A 135 -9.48 -1.42 1.29
CA ALA A 135 -9.16 -1.91 -0.04
C ALA A 135 -9.83 -3.26 -0.34
N PHE A 136 -10.13 -4.10 0.67
CA PHE A 136 -10.95 -5.30 0.51
C PHE A 136 -12.40 -4.95 0.14
N VAL A 137 -12.99 -3.91 0.75
CA VAL A 137 -14.33 -3.44 0.37
C VAL A 137 -14.33 -2.92 -1.07
N ILE A 138 -13.35 -2.09 -1.42
CA ILE A 138 -13.15 -1.60 -2.80
C ILE A 138 -13.01 -2.79 -3.77
N PHE A 139 -12.21 -3.77 -3.38
CA PHE A 139 -11.98 -4.98 -4.16
C PHE A 139 -13.27 -5.78 -4.38
N LEU A 140 -14.10 -5.94 -3.35
CA LEU A 140 -15.37 -6.64 -3.45
C LEU A 140 -16.33 -5.91 -4.42
N MET A 141 -16.45 -4.58 -4.29
CA MET A 141 -17.23 -3.77 -5.25
C MET A 141 -16.68 -3.88 -6.67
N PHE A 142 -15.35 -3.85 -6.82
CA PHE A 142 -14.68 -4.01 -8.10
C PHE A 142 -14.98 -5.39 -8.70
N ALA A 143 -14.95 -6.45 -7.91
CA ALA A 143 -15.29 -7.79 -8.37
C ALA A 143 -16.75 -7.84 -8.86
N PHE A 144 -17.70 -7.30 -8.11
CA PHE A 144 -19.11 -7.21 -8.55
C PHE A 144 -19.28 -6.39 -9.83
N LEU A 145 -18.66 -5.20 -9.89
CA LEU A 145 -18.69 -4.33 -11.06
C LEU A 145 -18.04 -4.98 -12.28
N LEU A 146 -16.95 -5.73 -12.10
CA LEU A 146 -16.28 -6.43 -13.18
C LEU A 146 -17.14 -7.60 -13.69
N MET A 147 -17.82 -8.33 -12.79
CA MET A 147 -18.79 -9.36 -13.17
C MET A 147 -19.94 -8.79 -14.00
N GLU A 148 -20.47 -7.63 -13.61
CA GLU A 148 -21.52 -6.93 -14.37
C GLU A 148 -20.99 -6.37 -15.70
N ALA A 149 -19.85 -5.68 -15.65
CA ALA A 149 -19.20 -5.08 -16.81
C ALA A 149 -18.79 -6.11 -17.86
N ALA A 150 -18.43 -7.33 -17.46
CA ALA A 150 -18.15 -8.43 -18.39
C ALA A 150 -19.37 -8.80 -19.26
N GLY A 151 -20.60 -8.55 -18.78
CA GLY A 151 -21.85 -8.75 -19.53
C GLY A 151 -22.22 -7.60 -20.48
N ILE A 152 -21.61 -6.42 -20.33
CA ILE A 152 -21.93 -5.21 -21.10
C ILE A 152 -21.48 -5.25 -22.58
N PRO A 153 -20.35 -5.88 -22.99
CA PRO A 153 -19.92 -5.92 -24.38
C PRO A 153 -20.96 -6.49 -25.35
N GLN A 154 -21.81 -7.44 -24.91
CA GLN A 154 -22.89 -7.99 -25.73
C GLN A 154 -24.01 -6.97 -25.99
N LYS A 155 -24.23 -6.02 -25.07
CA LYS A 155 -25.22 -4.94 -25.22
C LYS A 155 -24.67 -3.75 -26.00
N ILE A 156 -23.38 -3.44 -25.86
CA ILE A 156 -22.74 -2.31 -26.59
C ILE A 156 -22.53 -2.63 -28.07
N THR A 157 -22.33 -3.89 -28.47
CA THR A 157 -22.28 -4.26 -29.89
C THR A 157 -23.56 -3.90 -30.65
N LEU A 158 -24.72 -3.87 -29.98
CA LEU A 158 -26.00 -3.44 -30.56
C LEU A 158 -26.09 -1.91 -30.75
N ILE A 159 -25.33 -1.13 -29.97
CA ILE A 159 -25.30 0.35 -30.04
C ILE A 159 -24.22 0.85 -31.02
N ARG A 160 -23.16 0.05 -31.22
CA ARG A 160 -22.03 0.36 -32.12
C ARG A 160 -22.45 0.50 -33.58
N GLU A 161 -23.53 -0.16 -34.00
CA GLU A 161 -24.10 0.01 -35.35
C GLU A 161 -24.64 1.43 -35.60
N SER A 162 -24.88 2.23 -34.55
CA SER A 162 -25.55 3.54 -34.67
C SER A 162 -24.60 4.76 -34.77
N ARG A 163 -23.34 4.68 -34.31
CA ARG A 163 -22.36 5.80 -34.38
C ARG A 163 -20.88 5.36 -34.47
N PRO A 164 -20.30 5.23 -35.67
CA PRO A 164 -18.87 4.97 -35.86
C PRO A 164 -18.05 6.23 -35.54
N GLY A 165 -17.06 6.13 -34.63
CA GLY A 165 -16.06 7.18 -34.37
C GLY A 165 -16.02 7.79 -32.95
N ALA A 166 -17.01 7.56 -32.10
CA ALA A 166 -17.00 8.08 -30.71
C ALA A 166 -16.06 7.30 -29.76
N LEU A 167 -15.52 6.16 -30.19
CA LEU A 167 -14.78 5.21 -29.34
C LEU A 167 -13.24 5.29 -29.48
N ASP A 168 -12.71 5.98 -30.49
CA ASP A 168 -11.27 5.97 -30.76
C ASP A 168 -10.48 6.81 -29.74
N SER A 169 -11.03 7.97 -29.32
CA SER A 169 -10.45 8.78 -28.23
C SER A 169 -10.52 8.08 -26.87
N TYR A 170 -11.52 7.22 -26.65
CA TYR A 170 -11.69 6.46 -25.41
C TYR A 170 -10.60 5.37 -25.26
N ASN A 171 -10.26 4.71 -26.37
CA ASN A 171 -9.21 3.68 -26.40
C ASN A 171 -7.81 4.28 -26.15
N ALA A 172 -7.51 5.49 -26.63
CA ALA A 172 -6.22 6.15 -26.41
C ALA A 172 -5.99 6.48 -24.92
N ILE A 173 -7.00 7.01 -24.23
CA ILE A 173 -6.94 7.33 -22.79
C ILE A 173 -6.77 6.04 -21.97
N ILE A 174 -7.56 5.01 -22.25
CA ILE A 174 -7.48 3.71 -21.54
C ILE A 174 -6.11 3.06 -21.74
N THR A 175 -5.55 3.12 -22.95
CA THR A 175 -4.24 2.53 -23.25
C THR A 175 -3.12 3.29 -22.52
N GLY A 176 -3.21 4.62 -22.46
CA GLY A 176 -2.27 5.45 -21.69
C GLY A 176 -2.28 5.12 -20.19
N ILE A 177 -3.48 5.03 -19.59
CA ILE A 177 -3.63 4.67 -18.17
C ILE A 177 -3.09 3.27 -17.89
N ASN A 178 -3.41 2.29 -18.76
CA ASN A 178 -2.91 0.92 -18.60
C ASN A 178 -1.39 0.83 -18.73
N LYS A 179 -0.79 1.54 -19.69
CA LYS A 179 0.66 1.59 -19.84
C LYS A 179 1.32 2.22 -18.61
N TYR A 180 0.79 3.34 -18.12
CA TYR A 180 1.30 3.98 -16.91
C TYR A 180 1.21 3.05 -15.69
N LEU A 181 0.04 2.43 -15.47
CA LEU A 181 -0.16 1.51 -14.35
C LEU A 181 0.70 0.26 -14.46
N ALA A 182 0.86 -0.32 -15.64
CA ALA A 182 1.73 -1.47 -15.85
C ALA A 182 3.20 -1.11 -15.53
N ILE A 183 3.70 0.01 -16.07
CA ILE A 183 5.06 0.50 -15.77
C ILE A 183 5.19 0.72 -14.26
N LYS A 184 4.22 1.39 -13.64
CA LYS A 184 4.23 1.70 -12.21
C LYS A 184 4.17 0.44 -11.34
N SER A 185 3.37 -0.55 -11.70
CA SER A 185 3.29 -1.83 -11.00
C SER A 185 4.61 -2.59 -11.06
N VAL A 186 5.25 -2.61 -12.24
CA VAL A 186 6.54 -3.29 -12.41
C VAL A 186 7.64 -2.58 -11.63
N THR A 187 7.76 -1.25 -11.75
CA THR A 187 8.77 -0.49 -10.99
C THR A 187 8.53 -0.59 -9.50
N SER A 188 7.30 -0.42 -9.02
CA SER A 188 6.93 -0.63 -7.63
C SER A 188 7.28 -2.03 -7.14
N PHE A 189 7.04 -3.08 -7.95
CA PHE A 189 7.35 -4.46 -7.57
C PHE A 189 8.85 -4.65 -7.35
N PHE A 190 9.69 -4.15 -8.26
CA PHE A 190 11.14 -4.20 -8.09
C PHE A 190 11.60 -3.39 -6.88
N THR A 191 11.04 -2.19 -6.65
CA THR A 191 11.31 -1.41 -5.44
C THR A 191 11.02 -2.21 -4.17
N GLY A 192 9.83 -2.79 -4.05
CA GLY A 192 9.45 -3.59 -2.89
C GLY A 192 10.32 -4.85 -2.73
N ALA A 193 10.64 -5.53 -3.83
CA ALA A 193 11.49 -6.72 -3.82
C ALA A 193 12.94 -6.40 -3.39
N LEU A 194 13.52 -5.31 -3.90
CA LEU A 194 14.86 -4.86 -3.51
C LEU A 194 14.92 -4.50 -2.02
N ILE A 195 13.93 -3.77 -1.52
CA ILE A 195 13.82 -3.44 -0.09
C ILE A 195 13.65 -4.70 0.76
N PHE A 196 12.78 -5.63 0.35
CA PHE A 196 12.61 -6.92 1.03
C PHE A 196 13.93 -7.68 1.15
N VAL A 197 14.63 -7.84 0.02
CA VAL A 197 15.91 -8.57 -0.04
C VAL A 197 16.95 -7.88 0.83
N PHE A 198 17.06 -6.55 0.73
CA PHE A 198 18.00 -5.76 1.52
C PHE A 198 17.75 -5.91 3.03
N LEU A 199 16.52 -5.69 3.49
CA LEU A 199 16.17 -5.80 4.91
C LEU A 199 16.36 -7.22 5.44
N LYS A 200 16.06 -8.24 4.61
CA LYS A 200 16.30 -9.64 4.95
C LYS A 200 17.80 -9.93 5.11
N PHE A 201 18.66 -9.39 4.25
CA PHE A 201 20.11 -9.54 4.38
C PHE A 201 20.68 -8.80 5.59
N GLN A 202 20.15 -7.61 5.89
CA GLN A 202 20.53 -6.87 7.08
C GLN A 202 20.05 -7.54 8.38
N GLY A 203 19.03 -8.39 8.30
CA GLY A 203 18.43 -9.07 9.45
C GLY A 203 17.37 -8.22 10.17
N VAL A 204 16.89 -7.15 9.54
CA VAL A 204 15.82 -6.31 10.10
C VAL A 204 14.52 -7.12 10.15
N ASP A 205 13.90 -7.18 11.33
CA ASP A 205 12.60 -7.81 11.51
C ASP A 205 11.54 -7.33 10.50
N PHE A 206 10.69 -8.29 10.10
CA PHE A 206 9.52 -8.09 9.23
C PHE A 206 9.84 -7.59 7.79
N PRO A 207 10.85 -8.14 7.10
CA PRO A 207 11.26 -7.64 5.78
C PRO A 207 10.16 -7.74 4.73
N ILE A 208 9.29 -8.76 4.82
CA ILE A 208 8.15 -8.95 3.90
C ILE A 208 7.15 -7.78 4.03
N LEU A 209 6.83 -7.39 5.26
CA LEU A 209 5.90 -6.29 5.52
C LEU A 209 6.45 -4.97 5.00
N TRP A 210 7.73 -4.67 5.24
CA TRP A 210 8.36 -3.44 4.77
C TRP A 210 8.52 -3.40 3.24
N GLY A 211 8.86 -4.52 2.60
CA GLY A 211 8.89 -4.63 1.14
C GLY A 211 7.51 -4.43 0.51
N MET A 212 6.45 -4.96 1.11
CA MET A 212 5.08 -4.71 0.65
C MET A 212 4.64 -3.27 0.86
N ILE A 213 5.00 -2.63 1.97
CA ILE A 213 4.71 -1.21 2.21
C ILE A 213 5.44 -0.34 1.17
N ALA A 214 6.71 -0.65 0.89
CA ALA A 214 7.48 0.04 -0.15
C ALA A 214 6.83 -0.15 -1.53
N PHE A 215 6.38 -1.36 -1.87
CA PHE A 215 5.62 -1.62 -3.10
C PHE A 215 4.34 -0.79 -3.19
N LEU A 216 3.52 -0.80 -2.14
CA LEU A 216 2.21 -0.12 -2.13
C LEU A 216 2.37 1.40 -2.15
N LEU A 217 3.26 1.94 -1.32
CA LEU A 217 3.43 3.37 -1.20
C LEU A 217 4.15 3.96 -2.42
N ASN A 218 4.97 3.20 -3.15
CA ASN A 218 5.63 3.71 -4.37
C ASN A 218 4.62 4.16 -5.45
N PHE A 219 3.35 3.74 -5.40
CA PHE A 219 2.31 4.30 -6.27
C PHE A 219 2.08 5.81 -6.05
N ILE A 220 2.42 6.37 -4.88
CA ILE A 220 2.35 7.78 -4.54
C ILE A 220 3.72 8.44 -4.85
N PRO A 221 3.84 9.29 -5.87
CA PRO A 221 5.12 9.89 -6.26
C PRO A 221 5.79 10.66 -5.11
N ASN A 222 7.09 10.46 -4.92
CA ASN A 222 8.00 11.10 -3.95
C ASN A 222 7.66 10.91 -2.45
N ILE A 223 6.39 11.03 -2.07
CA ILE A 223 5.93 10.90 -0.68
C ILE A 223 5.92 9.43 -0.25
N GLY A 224 5.60 8.53 -1.18
CA GLY A 224 5.43 7.12 -0.88
C GLY A 224 6.68 6.44 -0.33
N SER A 225 7.80 6.61 -1.01
CA SER A 225 9.09 6.03 -0.62
C SER A 225 9.63 6.63 0.69
N LEU A 226 9.46 7.93 0.90
CA LEU A 226 9.82 8.60 2.16
C LEU A 226 9.00 8.03 3.34
N LEU A 227 7.68 7.94 3.19
CA LEU A 227 6.82 7.37 4.23
C LEU A 227 7.09 5.88 4.46
N ALA A 228 7.40 5.13 3.40
CA ALA A 228 7.75 3.71 3.50
C ALA A 228 9.05 3.47 4.26
N ALA A 229 10.01 4.40 4.18
CA ALA A 229 11.31 4.28 4.82
C ALA A 229 11.27 4.55 6.34
N VAL A 230 10.34 5.37 6.83
CA VAL A 230 10.32 5.79 8.25
C VAL A 230 10.26 4.60 9.21
N PRO A 231 9.27 3.67 9.12
CA PRO A 231 9.20 2.60 10.10
C PRO A 231 10.37 1.59 10.03
N PRO A 232 10.84 1.11 8.86
CA PRO A 232 12.02 0.23 8.78
C PRO A 232 13.29 0.87 9.31
N VAL A 233 13.53 2.16 9.02
CA VAL A 233 14.73 2.88 9.50
C VAL A 233 14.69 3.02 11.02
N LEU A 234 13.54 3.35 11.59
CA LEU A 234 13.35 3.37 13.04
C LEU A 234 13.55 1.98 13.64
N LEU A 235 13.02 0.93 13.01
CA LEU A 235 13.18 -0.44 13.50
C LEU A 235 14.63 -0.92 13.42
N ALA A 236 15.38 -0.52 12.39
CA ALA A 236 16.80 -0.80 12.27
C ALA A 236 17.61 -0.04 13.33
N LEU A 237 17.24 1.20 13.64
CA LEU A 237 17.83 1.98 14.75
C LEU A 237 17.64 1.26 16.08
N ILE A 238 16.44 0.74 16.35
CA ILE A 238 16.11 0.03 17.58
C ILE A 238 16.85 -1.31 17.68
N GLN A 239 17.00 -2.04 16.57
CA GLN A 239 17.61 -3.38 16.59
C GLN A 239 19.13 -3.36 16.58
N PHE A 240 19.74 -2.40 15.88
CA PHE A 240 21.14 -2.43 15.51
C PHE A 240 21.87 -1.09 15.72
N GLY A 241 21.19 -0.05 16.20
CA GLY A 241 21.77 1.26 16.44
C GLY A 241 21.91 2.14 15.19
N PHE A 242 22.56 3.30 15.37
CA PHE A 242 22.60 4.39 14.38
C PHE A 242 23.25 4.02 13.05
N GLY A 243 24.36 3.27 13.08
CA GLY A 243 25.11 2.94 11.86
C GLY A 243 24.27 2.13 10.88
N GLN A 244 23.60 1.09 11.37
CA GLN A 244 22.72 0.25 10.56
C GLN A 244 21.42 0.98 10.14
N ALA A 245 20.90 1.89 10.97
CA ALA A 245 19.78 2.74 10.57
C ALA A 245 20.11 3.64 9.38
N LEU A 246 21.31 4.23 9.35
CA LEU A 246 21.77 5.04 8.22
C LEU A 246 21.95 4.22 6.94
N VAL A 247 22.50 2.99 7.07
CA VAL A 247 22.60 2.06 5.94
C VAL A 247 21.22 1.71 5.39
N THR A 248 20.24 1.51 6.28
CA THR A 248 18.84 1.28 5.89
C THR A 248 18.25 2.49 5.15
N ALA A 249 18.42 3.69 5.71
CA ALA A 249 17.94 4.92 5.08
C ALA A 249 18.58 5.15 3.70
N GLY A 250 19.89 4.91 3.59
CA GLY A 250 20.64 4.97 2.34
C GLY A 250 20.11 4.00 1.29
N ALA A 251 19.75 2.78 1.67
CA ALA A 251 19.17 1.81 0.76
C ALA A 251 17.80 2.25 0.21
N PHE A 252 16.93 2.79 1.08
CA PHE A 252 15.64 3.35 0.63
C PHE A 252 15.82 4.53 -0.33
N LEU A 253 16.79 5.41 -0.08
CA LEU A 253 17.11 6.52 -0.98
C LEU A 253 17.68 6.02 -2.31
N ALA A 254 18.60 5.06 -2.27
CA ALA A 254 19.22 4.50 -3.47
C ALA A 254 18.20 3.83 -4.39
N VAL A 255 17.26 3.04 -3.82
CA VAL A 255 16.19 2.39 -4.59
C VAL A 255 15.21 3.41 -5.18
N ASN A 256 15.00 4.55 -4.54
CA ASN A 256 14.09 5.60 -5.01
C ASN A 256 14.69 6.51 -6.10
N MET A 257 16.01 6.48 -6.29
CA MET A 257 16.70 7.23 -7.35
C MET A 257 16.63 6.54 -8.73
N VAL A 258 16.13 5.31 -8.79
CA VAL A 258 16.00 4.48 -10.00
C VAL A 258 14.54 4.45 -10.46
#